data_AF-A0ABD5ZBD1-F1
#
_entry.id   AF-A0ABD5ZBD1-F1
#
_cell.length_a   1.000
_cell.length_b   1.000
_cell.length_c   1.000
_cell.angle_alpha   90.00
_cell.angle_beta   90.00
_cell.angle_gamma   90.00
#
_symmetry.space_group_name_H-M   'P 1'
#
loop_
_entity.id
_entity.type
_entity.pdbx_description
1 polymer ?
#
loop_
_entity_poly.entity_id
_entity_poly.type
_entity_poly.pdbx_seq_one_letter_code
_entity_poly.pdbx_strand_id
1 'polypeptide(L)'
;MKVYTTDGLVFECGGYKAVRAGGVVLTRDKKRKHVIGYVPAAQLRYILPDDIEPETNKPTEHEEAAAESATDGHSIPTDGEADSVIDLTSEPATTTTSDGGESEAKRDDETDADADGESVVAAEVAADEIGVVSIAGDEQASSHSHEELTTELADHDGRLSDHDERLGELERRVDELSAQMTGVLEAVEAEPYDPEALTNIRGIGSAYATRLGEAGIDSITKLLEASVEDVVAATEVGERRAEEWKQRAETHHERELVTSAYAAEREVDEE
;
A
#
# COMPACT_ATOMS: atom_id res chain seq x y z
N MET A 1 20.99 0.20 0.79
CA MET A 1 20.04 -0.15 1.85
C MET A 1 19.50 -1.53 1.51
N LYS A 2 19.19 -2.38 2.50
CA LYS A 2 18.74 -3.75 2.25
C LYS A 2 17.30 -3.95 2.69
N VAL A 3 16.48 -4.54 1.84
CA VAL A 3 15.09 -4.89 2.14
C VAL A 3 14.98 -6.40 2.24
N TYR A 4 14.49 -6.88 3.38
CA TYR A 4 14.30 -8.29 3.67
C TYR A 4 12.82 -8.63 3.61
N THR A 5 12.49 -9.66 2.84
CA THR A 5 11.12 -10.15 2.68
C THR A 5 10.87 -11.40 3.51
N THR A 6 9.60 -11.77 3.70
CA THR A 6 9.17 -12.91 4.53
C THR A 6 9.55 -14.26 3.93
N ASP A 7 9.75 -14.32 2.61
CA ASP A 7 10.27 -15.47 1.87
C ASP A 7 11.80 -15.64 1.97
N GLY A 8 12.49 -14.71 2.65
CA GLY A 8 13.94 -14.72 2.81
C GLY A 8 14.72 -14.07 1.67
N LEU A 9 14.06 -13.50 0.66
CA LEU A 9 14.75 -12.70 -0.36
C LEU A 9 15.30 -11.40 0.23
N VAL A 10 16.41 -10.94 -0.36
CA VAL A 10 17.10 -9.71 0.04
C VAL A 10 17.31 -8.84 -1.19
N PHE A 11 16.80 -7.62 -1.15
CA PHE A 11 16.95 -6.64 -2.22
C PHE A 11 17.86 -5.49 -1.78
N GLU A 12 18.89 -5.20 -2.57
CA GLU A 12 19.71 -4.00 -2.40
C GLU A 12 19.09 -2.83 -3.16
N CYS A 13 18.71 -1.77 -2.45
CA CYS A 13 18.13 -0.56 -3.02
C CYS A 13 18.84 0.69 -2.52
N GLY A 14 18.88 1.75 -3.34
CA GLY A 14 19.40 3.05 -2.94
C GLY A 14 18.41 3.88 -2.11
N GLY A 15 17.11 3.60 -2.23
CA GLY A 15 16.06 4.24 -1.44
C GLY A 15 14.73 3.50 -1.51
N TYR A 16 13.76 3.95 -0.72
CA TYR A 16 12.40 3.43 -0.75
C TYR A 16 11.36 4.50 -0.48
N LYS A 17 10.12 4.26 -0.91
CA LYS A 17 8.95 5.08 -0.61
C LYS A 17 7.78 4.18 -0.20
N ALA A 18 7.31 4.34 1.03
CA ALA A 18 6.07 3.70 1.46
C ALA A 18 4.89 4.29 0.68
N VAL A 19 4.01 3.42 0.18
CA VAL A 19 2.77 3.80 -0.49
C VAL A 19 1.59 3.52 0.44
N ARG A 20 0.53 4.34 0.33
CA ARG A 20 -0.68 4.22 1.16
C ARG A 20 -1.39 2.86 1.02
N ALA A 21 -1.17 2.16 -0.08
CA ALA A 21 -1.70 0.81 -0.33
C ALA A 21 -1.05 -0.29 0.54
N GLY A 22 -0.26 0.07 1.57
CA GLY A 22 0.39 -0.90 2.45
C GLY A 22 1.48 -1.65 1.72
N GLY A 23 2.44 -0.94 1.14
CA GLY A 23 3.63 -1.57 0.55
C GLY A 23 4.74 -0.54 0.35
N VAL A 24 5.83 -0.98 -0.25
CA VAL A 24 7.04 -0.17 -0.40
C VAL A 24 7.55 -0.24 -1.84
N VAL A 25 7.71 0.92 -2.47
CA VAL A 25 8.36 1.06 -3.77
C VAL A 25 9.86 1.22 -3.55
N LEU A 26 10.65 0.35 -4.17
CA LEU A 26 12.11 0.33 -4.12
C LEU A 26 12.68 1.20 -5.24
N THR A 27 13.71 1.99 -4.94
CA THR A 27 14.41 2.81 -5.92
C THR A 27 15.90 2.52 -5.95
N ARG A 28 16.50 2.55 -7.15
CA ARG A 28 17.94 2.31 -7.34
C ARG A 28 18.78 3.40 -6.69
N ASP A 29 18.31 4.64 -6.76
CA ASP A 29 19.02 5.81 -6.28
C ASP A 29 18.37 6.42 -5.03
N LYS A 30 19.20 7.13 -4.25
CA LYS A 30 18.77 7.84 -3.03
C LYS A 30 17.77 8.96 -3.33
N LYS A 31 17.79 9.52 -4.55
CA LYS A 31 16.90 10.60 -5.00
C LYS A 31 15.55 10.08 -5.50
N ARG A 32 15.32 8.76 -5.47
CA ARG A 32 14.07 8.09 -5.85
C ARG A 32 13.64 8.33 -7.31
N LYS A 33 14.60 8.51 -8.22
CA LYS A 33 14.32 8.77 -9.65
C LYS A 33 14.04 7.49 -10.44
N HIS A 34 14.69 6.39 -10.10
CA HIS A 34 14.57 5.11 -10.81
C HIS A 34 13.93 4.08 -9.90
N VAL A 35 12.68 3.71 -10.20
CA VAL A 35 11.97 2.63 -9.52
C VAL A 35 12.50 1.30 -10.02
N ILE A 36 12.85 0.40 -9.10
CA ILE A 36 13.38 -0.94 -9.41
C ILE A 36 12.41 -2.06 -9.02
N GLY A 37 11.41 -1.78 -8.20
CA GLY A 37 10.43 -2.78 -7.81
C GLY A 37 9.44 -2.30 -6.76
N TYR A 38 8.48 -3.17 -6.44
CA TYR A 38 7.48 -2.96 -5.40
C TYR A 38 7.40 -4.20 -4.51
N VAL A 39 7.34 -3.98 -3.19
CA VAL A 39 7.20 -5.03 -2.18
C VAL A 39 5.89 -4.78 -1.42
N PRO A 40 4.89 -5.69 -1.49
CA PRO A 40 3.68 -5.62 -0.68
C PRO A 40 4.01 -5.69 0.83
N ALA A 41 3.23 -5.03 1.69
CA ALA A 41 3.49 -5.08 3.14
C ALA A 41 3.40 -6.50 3.72
N ALA A 42 2.55 -7.37 3.15
CA ALA A 42 2.46 -8.77 3.58
C ALA A 42 3.75 -9.55 3.35
N GLN A 43 4.59 -9.10 2.41
CA GLN A 43 5.88 -9.71 2.11
C GLN A 43 7.06 -8.97 2.75
N LEU A 44 6.86 -7.76 3.26
CA LEU A 44 7.93 -6.95 3.84
C LEU A 44 8.19 -7.37 5.29
N ARG A 45 9.42 -7.82 5.58
CA ARG A 45 9.82 -8.17 6.95
C ARG A 45 10.47 -6.98 7.67
N TYR A 46 11.55 -6.43 7.12
CA TYR A 46 12.19 -5.21 7.62
C TYR A 46 13.11 -4.57 6.57
N ILE A 47 13.47 -3.31 6.78
CA ILE A 47 14.39 -2.53 5.94
C ILE A 47 15.58 -2.10 6.80
N LEU A 48 16.79 -2.45 6.36
CA LEU A 48 18.03 -2.16 7.07
C LEU A 48 18.81 -1.05 6.32
N PRO A 49 19.07 0.11 6.97
CA PRO A 49 20.00 1.13 6.45
C PRO A 49 21.38 0.53 6.18
N ASP A 50 22.13 1.07 5.20
CA ASP A 50 23.50 0.61 4.92
C ASP A 50 24.47 0.85 6.08
N ASP A 51 24.12 1.77 6.97
CA ASP A 51 24.97 2.17 8.11
C ASP A 51 24.89 1.16 9.27
N ILE A 52 24.03 0.13 9.15
CA ILE A 52 23.88 -0.94 10.13
C ILE A 52 24.37 -2.22 9.46
N GLU A 53 25.65 -2.53 9.64
CA GLU A 53 26.14 -3.88 9.34
C GLU A 53 25.37 -4.83 10.26
N PRO A 54 24.71 -5.88 9.73
CA PRO A 54 24.13 -6.88 10.59
C PRO A 54 25.29 -7.43 11.41
N GLU A 55 25.21 -7.33 12.74
CA GLU A 55 26.08 -8.10 13.60
C GLU A 55 25.81 -9.55 13.22
N THR A 56 26.64 -10.08 12.32
CA THR A 56 26.70 -11.50 12.06
C THR A 56 26.95 -12.07 13.43
N ASN A 57 25.93 -12.72 13.99
CA ASN A 57 26.01 -13.51 15.20
C ASN A 57 27.21 -14.44 15.00
N LYS A 58 28.40 -13.98 15.39
CA LYS A 58 29.50 -14.85 15.68
C LYS A 58 28.91 -15.75 16.75
N PRO A 59 28.84 -17.07 16.53
CA PRO A 59 28.40 -17.97 17.57
C PRO A 59 29.21 -17.61 18.80
N THR A 60 28.53 -17.09 19.81
CA THR A 60 29.13 -16.70 21.07
C THR A 60 29.64 -18.00 21.67
N GLU A 61 30.91 -18.30 21.43
CA GLU A 61 31.61 -19.34 22.17
C GLU A 61 31.51 -18.91 23.63
N HIS A 62 30.72 -19.69 24.38
CA HIS A 62 30.55 -19.55 25.82
C HIS A 62 31.92 -19.70 26.50
N GLU A 63 32.60 -18.59 26.76
CA GLU A 63 33.56 -18.52 27.86
C GLU A 63 32.79 -18.25 29.15
N GLU A 64 32.60 -19.31 29.93
CA GLU A 64 32.34 -19.23 31.36
C GLU A 64 33.46 -18.42 32.04
N ALA A 65 33.14 -17.24 32.56
CA ALA A 65 33.89 -16.67 33.66
C ALA A 65 33.00 -15.74 34.48
N ALA A 66 32.68 -16.22 35.69
CA ALA A 66 32.02 -15.53 36.77
C ALA A 66 32.63 -14.16 37.07
N ALA A 67 31.78 -13.15 37.27
CA ALA A 67 32.03 -12.10 38.25
C ALA A 67 30.71 -11.41 38.63
N GLU A 68 30.37 -11.58 39.90
CA GLU A 68 29.28 -10.95 40.62
C GLU A 68 29.43 -9.43 40.58
N SER A 69 28.33 -8.69 40.34
CA SER A 69 28.25 -7.30 40.78
C SER A 69 26.81 -6.91 41.07
N ALA A 70 26.63 -6.42 42.29
CA ALA A 70 25.39 -6.09 42.95
C ALA A 70 24.58 -5.01 42.22
N THR A 71 23.28 -5.25 42.11
CA THR A 71 22.27 -4.26 41.72
C THR A 71 22.01 -3.32 42.88
N ASP A 72 22.54 -2.10 42.79
CA ASP A 72 22.14 -0.95 43.61
C ASP A 72 20.88 -0.31 43.01
N GLY A 73 19.92 0.02 43.86
CA GLY A 73 18.56 0.38 43.49
C GLY A 73 18.45 1.78 42.89
N HIS A 74 17.80 1.88 41.74
CA HIS A 74 17.32 3.15 41.20
C HIS A 74 15.79 3.19 41.19
N SER A 75 15.23 3.76 42.25
CA SER A 75 13.81 4.07 42.38
C SER A 75 13.40 5.15 41.38
N ILE A 76 12.42 4.84 40.54
CA ILE A 76 11.75 5.81 39.67
C ILE A 76 10.67 6.53 40.51
N PRO A 77 10.72 7.85 40.69
CA PRO A 77 9.63 8.58 41.32
C PRO A 77 8.43 8.68 40.37
N THR A 78 7.33 8.06 40.77
CA THR A 78 5.97 8.41 40.36
C THR A 78 5.56 9.69 41.09
N ASP A 79 5.22 10.75 40.35
CA ASP A 79 4.07 11.64 40.60
C ASP A 79 4.23 12.93 39.79
N GLY A 80 3.14 13.35 39.16
CA GLY A 80 3.10 14.58 38.36
C GLY A 80 1.76 14.80 37.66
N GLU A 81 0.69 14.92 38.46
CA GLU A 81 -0.53 15.63 38.06
C GLU A 81 -0.17 17.00 37.45
N ALA A 82 -0.63 17.26 36.23
CA ALA A 82 -0.74 18.60 35.68
C ALA A 82 -2.01 18.70 34.83
N ASP A 83 -3.07 19.08 35.53
CA ASP A 83 -4.26 19.74 35.03
C ASP A 83 -3.87 20.85 34.02
N SER A 84 -4.34 20.74 32.78
CA SER A 84 -4.25 21.84 31.81
C SER A 84 -5.57 21.99 31.07
N VAL A 85 -6.35 22.92 31.60
CA VAL A 85 -7.53 23.55 31.01
C VAL A 85 -7.10 24.26 29.72
N ILE A 86 -7.49 23.72 28.57
CA ILE A 86 -7.26 24.36 27.26
C ILE A 86 -8.47 25.24 26.94
N ASP A 87 -8.29 26.54 27.11
CA ASP A 87 -9.19 27.61 26.70
C ASP A 87 -9.12 27.78 25.17
N LEU A 88 -10.22 27.45 24.49
CA LEU A 88 -10.38 27.57 23.04
C LEU A 88 -11.10 28.88 22.70
N THR A 89 -10.36 29.99 22.69
CA THR A 89 -10.79 31.20 21.99
C THR A 89 -9.59 31.85 21.29
N SER A 90 -9.53 31.75 19.95
CA SER A 90 -9.05 32.80 19.03
C SER A 90 -8.84 32.25 17.61
N GLU A 91 -9.76 32.59 16.72
CA GLU A 91 -9.47 32.91 15.31
C GLU A 91 -9.06 34.40 15.20
N PRO A 92 -8.75 34.97 14.02
CA PRO A 92 -7.82 34.53 12.96
C PRO A 92 -6.91 35.69 12.48
N ALA A 93 -5.75 35.39 11.88
CA ALA A 93 -4.93 36.26 11.02
C ALA A 93 -3.57 35.56 10.78
N THR A 94 -2.85 35.60 9.66
CA THR A 94 -2.86 36.38 8.42
C THR A 94 -1.73 35.80 7.55
N THR A 95 -1.89 35.89 6.22
CA THR A 95 -0.83 36.01 5.19
C THR A 95 0.44 35.15 5.29
N THR A 96 0.63 34.29 4.29
CA THR A 96 1.98 33.97 3.79
C THR A 96 1.96 33.97 2.27
N THR A 97 2.50 35.05 1.72
CA THR A 97 3.11 35.15 0.39
C THR A 97 4.42 34.38 0.36
N SER A 98 4.61 33.50 -0.62
CA SER A 98 5.91 32.95 -1.02
C SER A 98 5.74 32.44 -2.45
N ASP A 99 6.06 33.26 -3.47
CA ASP A 99 7.39 33.54 -4.02
C ASP A 99 7.98 32.35 -4.82
N GLY A 100 7.86 32.50 -6.14
CA GLY A 100 8.92 32.30 -7.14
C GLY A 100 9.77 31.03 -7.11
N GLY A 101 9.63 30.21 -8.15
CA GLY A 101 10.57 29.14 -8.41
C GLY A 101 10.37 28.46 -9.76
N GLU A 102 10.49 29.21 -10.85
CA GLU A 102 10.72 28.65 -12.18
C GLU A 102 11.99 27.78 -12.17
N SER A 103 11.93 26.60 -12.77
CA SER A 103 13.10 25.78 -13.05
C SER A 103 12.86 25.01 -14.35
N GLU A 104 13.14 25.69 -15.45
CA GLU A 104 13.45 25.06 -16.72
C GLU A 104 14.68 24.17 -16.54
N ALA A 105 14.55 22.87 -16.79
CA ALA A 105 15.69 21.98 -16.97
C ALA A 105 15.39 20.97 -18.07
N LYS A 106 15.79 21.38 -19.28
CA LYS A 106 16.51 20.61 -20.30
C LYS A 106 16.27 19.09 -20.31
N ARG A 107 15.61 18.67 -21.38
CA ARG A 107 15.66 17.32 -21.94
C ARG A 107 16.95 17.17 -22.74
N ASP A 108 17.84 16.30 -22.29
CA ASP A 108 18.84 15.59 -23.10
C ASP A 108 18.36 14.12 -22.97
N ASP A 109 17.70 13.51 -23.96
CA ASP A 109 18.31 12.93 -25.17
C ASP A 109 19.65 12.28 -24.83
N GLU A 110 19.67 10.97 -24.61
CA GLU A 110 20.54 10.00 -25.31
C GLU A 110 19.97 8.58 -25.12
N THR A 111 19.80 7.94 -26.27
CA THR A 111 19.59 6.52 -26.53
C THR A 111 20.78 5.65 -26.12
N ASP A 112 20.51 4.50 -25.50
CA ASP A 112 21.30 3.26 -25.56
C ASP A 112 20.31 2.13 -25.19
N ALA A 113 19.80 1.30 -26.10
CA ALA A 113 20.47 0.23 -26.83
C ALA A 113 21.14 -0.80 -25.90
N ASP A 114 20.80 -2.07 -26.14
CA ASP A 114 21.44 -3.29 -25.67
C ASP A 114 21.14 -3.75 -24.23
N ALA A 115 20.31 -4.79 -24.11
CA ALA A 115 20.81 -6.13 -23.78
C ALA A 115 19.65 -7.12 -23.61
N ASP A 116 19.39 -7.88 -24.67
CA ASP A 116 18.82 -9.22 -24.59
C ASP A 116 19.60 -10.05 -23.56
N GLY A 117 18.88 -10.51 -22.54
CA GLY A 117 19.40 -11.36 -21.47
C GLY A 117 18.34 -12.34 -21.01
N GLU A 118 17.88 -13.19 -21.92
CA GLU A 118 17.05 -14.35 -21.63
C GLU A 118 17.84 -15.32 -20.72
N SER A 119 17.69 -15.16 -19.40
CA SER A 119 18.23 -16.09 -18.41
C SER A 119 17.25 -17.22 -18.17
N VAL A 120 17.24 -18.20 -19.06
CA VAL A 120 16.68 -19.53 -18.82
C VAL A 120 17.63 -20.29 -17.90
N VAL A 121 17.42 -20.19 -16.60
CA VAL A 121 18.02 -21.11 -15.62
C VAL A 121 17.31 -22.46 -15.72
N ALA A 122 17.77 -23.27 -16.67
CA ALA A 122 17.53 -24.70 -16.66
C ALA A 122 18.30 -25.30 -15.48
N ALA A 123 17.63 -25.39 -14.33
CA ALA A 123 18.07 -26.23 -13.22
C ALA A 123 17.86 -27.69 -13.62
N GLU A 124 18.87 -28.25 -14.28
CA GLU A 124 19.00 -29.68 -14.51
C GLU A 124 19.16 -30.34 -13.13
N VAL A 125 18.06 -30.88 -12.61
CA VAL A 125 18.03 -31.63 -11.36
C VAL A 125 18.74 -32.96 -11.62
N ALA A 126 20.04 -32.98 -11.37
CA ALA A 126 20.83 -34.20 -11.37
C ALA A 126 20.18 -35.18 -10.41
N ALA A 127 19.75 -36.33 -10.95
CA ALA A 127 19.23 -37.47 -10.21
C ALA A 127 20.37 -38.23 -9.51
N ASP A 128 21.15 -37.51 -8.72
CA ASP A 128 22.28 -38.05 -7.98
C ASP A 128 21.99 -37.97 -6.48
N GLU A 129 21.98 -39.14 -5.86
CA GLU A 129 21.97 -39.38 -4.42
C GLU A 129 20.88 -38.67 -3.61
N ILE A 130 19.81 -39.42 -3.32
CA ILE A 130 19.09 -39.28 -2.04
C ILE A 130 20.08 -39.62 -0.94
N GLY A 131 20.97 -38.67 -0.62
CA GLY A 131 21.79 -38.68 0.56
C GLY A 131 20.85 -38.55 1.74
N VAL A 132 20.52 -39.67 2.36
CA VAL A 132 19.98 -39.72 3.71
C VAL A 132 21.00 -38.96 4.58
N VAL A 133 20.74 -37.68 4.81
CA VAL A 133 21.46 -36.89 5.80
C VAL A 133 21.08 -37.53 7.13
N SER A 134 21.93 -38.45 7.58
CA SER A 134 21.95 -38.93 8.95
C SER A 134 22.30 -37.72 9.80
N ILE A 135 21.28 -36.98 10.23
CA ILE A 135 21.42 -35.99 11.28
C ILE A 135 21.90 -36.79 12.48
N ALA A 136 23.18 -36.67 12.83
CA ALA A 136 23.74 -37.10 14.09
C ALA A 136 23.15 -36.20 15.19
N GLY A 137 21.84 -36.34 15.41
CA GLY A 137 21.09 -35.66 16.43
C GLY A 137 21.13 -36.50 17.70
N ASP A 138 21.71 -35.90 18.73
CA ASP A 138 21.52 -36.18 20.15
C ASP A 138 20.54 -37.33 20.47
N GLU A 139 21.05 -38.39 21.08
CA GLU A 139 20.32 -39.59 21.53
C GLU A 139 19.36 -39.30 22.70
N GLN A 140 18.66 -38.16 22.70
CA GLN A 140 17.38 -38.01 23.38
C GLN A 140 16.28 -38.47 22.44
N ALA A 141 16.34 -39.75 22.04
CA ALA A 141 15.18 -40.43 21.51
C ALA A 141 14.19 -40.56 22.67
N SER A 142 13.33 -39.55 22.85
CA SER A 142 12.10 -39.69 23.62
C SER A 142 11.35 -40.84 23.01
N SER A 143 11.50 -42.03 23.60
CA SER A 143 10.80 -43.23 23.17
C SER A 143 9.35 -43.04 23.56
N HIS A 144 8.61 -42.32 22.74
CA HIS A 144 7.19 -42.14 22.95
C HIS A 144 6.56 -43.52 22.90
N SER A 145 5.90 -43.87 23.99
CA SER A 145 5.18 -45.13 24.01
C SER A 145 4.06 -45.05 22.95
N HIS A 146 3.70 -46.20 22.36
CA HIS A 146 2.58 -46.25 21.41
C HIS A 146 1.29 -45.63 21.99
N GLU A 147 1.11 -45.71 23.31
CA GLU A 147 -0.02 -45.12 24.04
C GLU A 147 0.00 -43.58 24.00
N GLU A 148 1.19 -42.96 24.12
CA GLU A 148 1.36 -41.51 24.00
C GLU A 148 1.00 -41.03 22.59
N LEU A 149 1.48 -41.72 21.56
CA LEU A 149 1.18 -41.38 20.16
C LEU A 149 -0.32 -41.50 19.85
N THR A 150 -1.01 -42.52 20.39
CA THR A 150 -2.46 -42.64 20.20
C THR A 150 -3.24 -41.54 20.92
N THR A 151 -2.75 -41.07 22.05
CA THR A 151 -3.37 -39.96 22.80
C THR A 151 -3.18 -38.64 22.06
N GLU A 152 -1.99 -38.39 21.53
CA GLU A 152 -1.70 -37.21 20.71
C GLU A 152 -2.53 -37.19 19.42
N LEU A 153 -2.67 -38.33 18.74
CA LEU A 153 -3.54 -38.44 17.57
C LEU A 153 -5.00 -38.14 17.90
N ALA A 154 -5.51 -38.61 19.04
CA ALA A 154 -6.86 -38.30 19.48
C ALA A 154 -7.05 -36.81 19.81
N ASP A 155 -6.04 -36.16 20.40
CA ASP A 155 -6.05 -34.71 20.63
C ASP A 155 -6.06 -33.92 19.32
N HIS A 156 -5.21 -34.31 18.37
CA HIS A 156 -5.15 -33.69 17.05
C HIS A 156 -6.47 -33.85 16.27
N ASP A 157 -7.11 -35.02 16.34
CA ASP A 157 -8.43 -35.24 15.73
C ASP A 157 -9.52 -34.34 16.34
N GLY A 158 -9.48 -34.16 17.66
CA GLY A 158 -10.34 -33.19 18.35
C GLY A 158 -10.11 -31.76 17.86
N ARG A 159 -8.85 -31.34 17.75
CA ARG A 159 -8.50 -29.99 17.26
C ARG A 159 -8.90 -29.77 15.79
N LEU A 160 -8.86 -30.80 14.95
CA LEU A 160 -9.32 -30.71 13.56
C LEU A 160 -10.85 -30.56 13.50
N SER A 161 -11.58 -31.28 14.35
CA SER A 161 -13.04 -31.15 14.45
C SER A 161 -13.46 -29.74 14.86
N ASP A 162 -12.76 -29.13 15.82
CA ASP A 162 -13.00 -27.74 16.25
C ASP A 162 -12.72 -26.72 15.13
N HIS A 163 -11.70 -26.97 14.30
CA HIS A 163 -11.39 -26.13 13.15
C HIS A 163 -12.46 -26.21 12.05
N ASP A 164 -12.99 -27.40 11.77
CA ASP A 164 -14.06 -27.58 10.80
C ASP A 164 -15.35 -26.87 11.23
N GLU A 165 -15.69 -26.90 12.52
CA GLU A 165 -16.83 -26.14 13.05
C GLU A 165 -16.63 -24.63 12.88
N ARG A 166 -15.43 -24.14 13.18
CA ARG A 166 -15.07 -22.71 13.02
C ARG A 166 -15.06 -22.27 11.56
N LEU A 167 -14.65 -23.13 10.63
CA LEU A 167 -14.74 -22.84 9.19
C LEU A 167 -16.20 -22.75 8.73
N GLY A 168 -17.06 -23.65 9.19
CA GLY A 168 -18.49 -23.59 8.91
C GLY A 168 -19.17 -22.35 9.52
N GLU A 169 -18.71 -21.85 10.66
CA GLU A 169 -19.20 -20.57 11.22
C GLU A 169 -18.75 -19.39 10.35
N LEU A 170 -17.49 -19.39 9.91
CA LEU A 170 -16.94 -18.33 9.07
C LEU A 170 -17.64 -18.25 7.70
N GLU A 171 -17.89 -19.40 7.07
CA GLU A 171 -18.62 -19.48 5.80
C GLU A 171 -20.02 -18.87 5.91
N ARG A 172 -20.78 -19.23 6.96
CA ARG A 172 -22.10 -18.63 7.24
C ARG A 172 -22.02 -17.11 7.44
N ARG A 173 -20.98 -16.63 8.13
CA ARG A 173 -20.78 -15.19 8.35
C ARG A 173 -20.45 -14.46 7.04
N VAL A 174 -19.71 -15.10 6.13
CA VAL A 174 -19.41 -14.54 4.81
C VAL A 174 -20.68 -14.47 3.96
N ASP A 175 -21.50 -15.52 3.94
CA ASP A 175 -22.78 -15.52 3.23
C ASP A 175 -23.73 -14.45 3.77
N GLU A 176 -23.78 -14.29 5.09
CA GLU A 176 -24.58 -13.24 5.73
C GLU A 176 -24.07 -11.83 5.37
N LEU A 177 -22.76 -11.60 5.43
CA LEU A 177 -22.16 -10.32 5.06
C LEU A 177 -22.37 -10.02 3.57
N SER A 178 -22.27 -11.05 2.72
CA SER A 178 -22.55 -10.94 1.29
C SER A 178 -23.99 -10.53 1.03
N ALA A 179 -24.95 -11.20 1.68
CA ALA A 179 -26.38 -10.84 1.57
C ALA A 179 -26.65 -9.41 2.09
N GLN A 180 -26.01 -8.99 3.17
CA GLN A 180 -26.11 -7.61 3.67
C GLN A 180 -25.54 -6.61 2.65
N MET A 181 -24.40 -6.92 2.03
CA MET A 181 -23.76 -6.05 1.05
C MET A 181 -24.56 -5.95 -0.25
N THR A 182 -25.15 -7.06 -0.72
CA THR A 182 -26.07 -7.07 -1.87
C THR A 182 -27.32 -6.24 -1.58
N GLY A 183 -27.91 -6.36 -0.39
CA GLY A 183 -29.08 -5.55 -0.01
C GLY A 183 -28.78 -4.05 0.07
N VAL A 184 -27.58 -3.67 0.52
CA VAL A 184 -27.14 -2.26 0.50
C VAL A 184 -26.94 -1.77 -0.93
N LEU A 185 -26.34 -2.58 -1.80
CA LEU A 185 -26.13 -2.23 -3.20
C LEU A 185 -27.44 -2.14 -3.99
N GLU A 186 -28.46 -2.94 -3.66
CA GLU A 186 -29.78 -2.86 -4.28
C GLU A 186 -30.60 -1.65 -3.77
N ALA A 187 -30.45 -1.29 -2.49
CA ALA A 187 -31.13 -0.12 -1.91
C ALA A 187 -30.52 1.21 -2.36
N VAL A 188 -29.25 1.22 -2.74
CA VAL A 188 -28.67 2.31 -3.53
C VAL A 188 -29.09 2.03 -4.97
N GLU A 189 -30.31 2.43 -5.35
CA GLU A 189 -30.64 2.60 -6.77
C GLU A 189 -29.50 3.44 -7.36
N ALA A 190 -28.60 2.77 -8.08
CA ALA A 190 -27.41 3.39 -8.61
C ALA A 190 -27.91 4.36 -9.67
N GLU A 191 -28.09 5.63 -9.26
CA GLU A 191 -28.23 6.75 -10.16
C GLU A 191 -27.19 6.52 -11.27
N PRO A 192 -27.63 6.40 -12.54
CA PRO A 192 -26.75 5.99 -13.62
C PRO A 192 -25.53 6.90 -13.59
N TYR A 193 -24.36 6.29 -13.43
CA TYR A 193 -23.10 7.03 -13.37
C TYR A 193 -22.93 7.76 -14.70
N ASP A 194 -23.20 9.06 -14.70
CA ASP A 194 -22.98 9.92 -15.85
C ASP A 194 -21.51 10.34 -15.87
N PRO A 195 -20.69 9.87 -16.82
CA PRO A 195 -19.28 10.25 -16.92
C PRO A 195 -19.12 11.75 -17.18
N GLU A 196 -20.11 12.42 -17.78
CA GLU A 196 -20.08 13.86 -18.05
C GLU A 196 -20.54 14.72 -16.86
N ALA A 197 -20.95 14.10 -15.74
CA ALA A 197 -21.37 14.85 -14.57
C ALA A 197 -20.23 15.68 -13.96
N LEU A 198 -20.48 16.97 -13.73
CA LEU A 198 -19.50 17.89 -13.15
C LEU A 198 -18.99 17.46 -11.76
N THR A 199 -19.79 16.70 -11.00
CA THR A 199 -19.42 16.16 -9.69
C THR A 199 -18.29 15.15 -9.73
N ASN A 200 -17.96 14.59 -10.91
CA ASN A 200 -16.81 13.71 -11.11
C ASN A 200 -15.48 14.48 -11.00
N ILE A 201 -15.48 15.80 -11.18
CA ILE A 201 -14.30 16.63 -11.07
C ILE A 201 -14.02 16.95 -9.59
N ARG A 202 -12.84 16.53 -9.11
CA ARG A 202 -12.43 16.80 -7.73
C ARG A 202 -12.46 18.30 -7.42
N GLY A 203 -13.28 18.65 -6.42
CA GLY A 203 -13.45 20.02 -5.95
C GLY A 203 -14.70 20.72 -6.47
N ILE A 204 -15.43 20.11 -7.41
CA ILE A 204 -16.77 20.54 -7.81
C ILE A 204 -17.78 19.66 -7.07
N GLY A 205 -18.28 20.16 -5.94
CA GLY A 205 -19.39 19.52 -5.22
C GLY A 205 -20.74 19.81 -5.89
N SER A 206 -21.80 19.14 -5.44
CA SER A 206 -23.18 19.33 -5.94
C SER A 206 -23.60 20.80 -5.99
N ALA A 207 -23.29 21.58 -4.95
CA ALA A 207 -23.63 23.01 -4.90
C ALA A 207 -23.00 23.83 -6.05
N TYR A 208 -21.75 23.55 -6.43
CA TYR A 208 -21.10 24.24 -7.55
C TYR A 208 -21.61 23.70 -8.90
N ALA A 209 -21.84 22.39 -9.00
CA ALA A 209 -22.44 21.79 -10.19
C ALA A 209 -23.81 22.39 -10.50
N THR A 210 -24.66 22.62 -9.49
CA THR A 210 -25.95 23.30 -9.66
C THR A 210 -25.79 24.72 -10.19
N ARG A 211 -24.89 25.54 -9.62
CA ARG A 211 -24.66 26.93 -10.10
C ARG A 211 -24.11 26.98 -11.52
N LEU A 212 -23.20 26.07 -11.85
CA LEU A 212 -22.68 25.93 -13.22
C LEU A 212 -23.80 25.52 -14.18
N GLY A 213 -24.65 24.58 -13.77
CA GLY A 213 -25.83 24.16 -14.55
C GLY A 213 -26.83 25.29 -14.78
N GLU A 214 -27.07 26.16 -13.78
CA GLU A 214 -27.89 27.37 -13.92
C GLU A 214 -27.32 28.36 -14.94
N ALA A 215 -25.99 28.38 -15.12
CA ALA A 215 -25.31 29.13 -16.17
C ALA A 215 -25.24 28.39 -17.52
N GLY A 216 -25.83 27.19 -17.63
CA GLY A 216 -25.82 26.35 -18.83
C GLY A 216 -24.59 25.46 -18.99
N ILE A 217 -23.68 25.46 -18.01
CA ILE A 217 -22.47 24.62 -17.95
C ILE A 217 -22.81 23.40 -17.08
N ASP A 218 -23.47 22.40 -17.66
CA ASP A 218 -23.97 21.22 -16.92
C ASP A 218 -23.16 19.93 -17.15
N SER A 219 -22.15 19.97 -18.02
CA SER A 219 -21.32 18.82 -18.40
C SER A 219 -19.83 19.18 -18.43
N ILE A 220 -18.97 18.18 -18.26
CA ILE A 220 -17.51 18.33 -18.36
C ILE A 220 -17.11 18.97 -19.70
N THR A 221 -17.73 18.55 -20.81
CA THR A 221 -17.48 19.08 -22.16
C THR A 221 -17.79 20.58 -22.23
N LYS A 222 -18.97 21.02 -21.74
CA LYS A 222 -19.30 22.45 -21.69
C LYS A 222 -18.38 23.25 -20.76
N LEU A 223 -17.91 22.65 -19.66
CA LEU A 223 -16.96 23.29 -18.76
C LEU A 223 -15.61 23.55 -19.46
N LEU A 224 -15.17 22.67 -20.36
CA LEU A 224 -13.96 22.85 -21.15
C LEU A 224 -14.12 23.96 -22.20
N GLU A 225 -15.29 24.05 -22.82
CA GLU A 225 -15.62 25.10 -23.81
C GLU A 225 -15.81 26.48 -23.19
N ALA A 226 -16.38 26.56 -21.98
CA ALA A 226 -16.63 27.82 -21.27
C ALA A 226 -15.33 28.57 -20.96
N SER A 227 -15.35 29.90 -20.98
CA SER A 227 -14.17 30.68 -20.57
C SER A 227 -13.96 30.64 -19.05
N VAL A 228 -12.74 30.89 -18.59
CA VAL A 228 -12.46 31.00 -17.13
C VAL A 228 -13.32 32.10 -16.51
N GLU A 229 -13.53 33.20 -17.24
CA GLU A 229 -14.36 34.34 -16.82
C GLU A 229 -15.83 33.91 -16.60
N ASP A 230 -16.39 33.09 -17.50
CA ASP A 230 -17.76 32.58 -17.37
C ASP A 230 -17.90 31.67 -16.14
N VAL A 231 -16.92 30.81 -15.89
CA VAL A 231 -16.90 29.91 -14.72
C VAL A 231 -16.79 30.70 -13.42
N VAL A 232 -15.94 31.74 -13.39
CA VAL A 232 -15.81 32.66 -12.25
C VAL A 232 -17.11 33.41 -12.00
N ALA A 233 -17.74 33.94 -13.04
CA ALA A 233 -19.00 34.66 -12.95
C ALA A 233 -20.14 33.77 -12.44
N ALA A 234 -20.21 32.51 -12.88
CA ALA A 234 -21.25 31.56 -12.48
C ALA A 234 -21.09 31.06 -11.04
N THR A 235 -19.86 30.93 -10.54
CA THR A 235 -19.58 30.24 -9.27
C THR A 235 -19.06 31.13 -8.15
N GLU A 236 -18.68 32.37 -8.46
CA GLU A 236 -18.07 33.34 -7.56
C GLU A 236 -16.73 32.86 -6.95
N VAL A 237 -16.05 31.91 -7.61
CA VAL A 237 -14.72 31.45 -7.20
C VAL A 237 -13.62 32.29 -7.84
N GLY A 238 -12.42 32.31 -7.26
CA GLY A 238 -11.28 32.98 -7.89
C GLY A 238 -10.79 32.27 -9.16
N GLU A 239 -10.26 33.02 -10.13
CA GLU A 239 -9.78 32.56 -11.45
C GLU A 239 -8.88 31.32 -11.37
N ARG A 240 -7.88 31.33 -10.47
CA ARG A 240 -6.98 30.20 -10.26
C ARG A 240 -7.71 28.87 -9.97
N ARG A 241 -8.83 28.92 -9.24
CA ARG A 241 -9.62 27.73 -8.93
C ARG A 241 -10.44 27.27 -10.14
N ALA A 242 -10.98 28.21 -10.93
CA ALA A 242 -11.67 27.90 -12.16
C ALA A 242 -10.72 27.26 -13.20
N GLU A 243 -9.50 27.76 -13.33
CA GLU A 243 -8.44 27.14 -14.16
C GLU A 243 -8.10 25.72 -13.69
N GLU A 244 -7.92 25.51 -12.38
CA GLU A 244 -7.69 24.17 -11.82
C GLU A 244 -8.84 23.20 -12.15
N TRP A 245 -10.09 23.67 -12.12
CA TRP A 245 -11.24 22.86 -12.49
C TRP A 245 -11.23 22.49 -13.97
N LYS A 246 -10.93 23.43 -14.87
CA LYS A 246 -10.80 23.16 -16.30
C LYS A 246 -9.67 22.16 -16.59
N GLN A 247 -8.51 22.33 -15.96
CA GLN A 247 -7.39 21.40 -16.13
C GLN A 247 -7.75 19.97 -15.67
N ARG A 248 -8.47 19.84 -14.54
CA ARG A 248 -8.94 18.52 -14.06
C ARG A 248 -10.03 17.94 -14.98
N ALA A 249 -10.90 18.78 -15.52
CA ALA A 249 -11.90 18.38 -16.51
C ALA A 249 -11.24 17.78 -17.75
N GLU A 250 -10.14 18.37 -18.23
CA GLU A 250 -9.38 17.91 -19.40
C GLU A 250 -8.75 16.54 -19.13
N THR A 251 -8.07 16.37 -18.00
CA THR A 251 -7.52 15.07 -17.59
C THR A 251 -8.60 14.00 -17.44
N HIS A 252 -9.77 14.37 -16.92
CA HIS A 252 -10.89 13.43 -16.79
C HIS A 252 -11.44 13.03 -18.17
N HIS A 253 -11.62 13.99 -19.07
CA HIS A 253 -12.10 13.75 -20.42
C HIS A 253 -11.13 12.87 -21.22
N GLU A 254 -9.83 13.12 -21.14
CA GLU A 254 -8.81 12.27 -21.76
C GLU A 254 -8.87 10.83 -21.25
N ARG A 255 -9.04 10.65 -19.93
CA ARG A 255 -9.18 9.31 -19.34
C ARG A 255 -10.44 8.59 -19.81
N GLU A 256 -11.55 9.31 -19.93
CA GLU A 256 -12.82 8.77 -20.44
C GLU A 256 -12.67 8.34 -21.91
N LEU A 257 -12.01 9.14 -22.75
CA LEU A 257 -11.74 8.77 -24.14
C LEU A 257 -10.89 7.49 -24.24
N VAL A 258 -9.87 7.37 -23.40
CA VAL A 258 -9.05 6.15 -23.34
C VAL A 258 -9.86 4.95 -22.87
N THR A 259 -10.66 5.10 -21.81
CA THR A 259 -11.48 4.01 -21.27
C THR A 259 -12.56 3.56 -22.25
N SER A 260 -13.20 4.51 -22.93
CA SER A 260 -14.17 4.26 -24.00
C SER A 260 -13.54 3.55 -25.19
N ALA A 261 -12.32 3.94 -25.60
CA ALA A 261 -11.58 3.25 -26.66
C ALA A 261 -11.28 1.79 -26.30
N TYR A 262 -10.80 1.51 -25.07
CA TYR A 262 -10.57 0.13 -24.61
C TYR A 262 -11.86 -0.70 -24.50
N ALA A 263 -12.98 -0.08 -24.10
CA ALA A 263 -14.28 -0.77 -24.06
C ALA A 263 -14.73 -1.17 -25.46
N ALA A 264 -14.60 -0.26 -26.44
CA ALA A 264 -14.93 -0.54 -27.83
C ALA A 264 -14.04 -1.62 -28.46
N GLU A 265 -12.74 -1.64 -28.15
CA GLU A 265 -11.83 -2.70 -28.63
C GLU A 265 -12.20 -4.08 -28.06
N ARG A 266 -12.67 -4.14 -26.80
CA ARG A 266 -13.07 -5.40 -26.16
C ARG A 266 -14.33 -6.01 -26.77
N GLU A 267 -15.29 -5.18 -27.19
CA GLU A 267 -16.52 -5.68 -27.82
C GLU A 267 -16.26 -6.35 -29.19
N VAL A 268 -15.17 -5.98 -29.88
CA VAL A 268 -14.83 -6.55 -31.20
C VAL A 268 -14.24 -7.97 -31.11
N ASP A 269 -13.61 -8.34 -29.99
CA ASP A 269 -13.01 -9.67 -29.80
C ASP A 269 -14.03 -10.74 -29.30
N GLU A 270 -15.24 -10.34 -28.91
CA GLU A 270 -16.28 -11.24 -28.39
C GLU A 270 -17.35 -11.65 -29.45
N GLU A 271 -17.28 -11.13 -30.68
CA GLU A 271 -18.11 -11.54 -31.85
C GLU A 271 -17.45 -12.58 -32.77
#